data_AF-A0A957QUP6-F1
#
_entry.id   AF-A0A957QUP6-F1
#
_cell.length_a   1.000
_cell.length_b   1.000
_cell.length_c   1.000
_cell.angle_alpha   90.00
_cell.angle_beta   90.00
_cell.angle_gamma   90.00
#
_symmetry.space_group_name_H-M   'P 1'
#
loop_
_entity.id
_entity.type
_entity.pdbx_description
1 polymer ?
#
loop_
_entity_poly.entity_id
_entity_poly.type
_entity_poly.pdbx_seq_one_letter_code
_entity_poly.pdbx_strand_id
1 'polypeptide(L)'
;YWMRKLVIDREFFAEHDESWTDIGRIRRLLEAEGVQIIEEGVLDVPPWPDTVMPANEVLKRLGIRSQALEEQFTGDGWQWSTMAY
;
A
#
# COMPACT_ATOMS: atom_id res chain seq x y z
N TYR A 1 0.32 6.78 3.32
CA TYR A 1 0.86 5.71 4.19
C TYR A 1 0.53 5.91 5.67
N TRP A 2 0.92 7.03 6.30
CA TRP A 2 0.74 7.26 7.75
C TRP A 2 -0.69 7.09 8.28
N MET A 3 -1.70 7.57 7.56
CA MET A 3 -3.11 7.38 7.95
C MET A 3 -3.48 5.89 8.05
N ARG A 4 -3.09 5.09 7.05
CA ARG A 4 -3.32 3.65 7.09
C ARG A 4 -2.62 3.01 8.28
N LYS A 5 -1.34 3.37 8.50
CA LYS A 5 -0.51 2.80 9.57
C LYS A 5 -0.96 3.15 10.99
N LEU A 6 -1.33 4.41 11.21
CA LEU A 6 -1.55 4.93 12.56
C LEU A 6 -3.03 4.98 12.95
N VAL A 7 -3.96 4.87 11.99
CA VAL A 7 -5.39 5.07 12.24
C VAL A 7 -6.22 3.88 11.77
N ILE A 8 -5.98 3.37 10.56
CA ILE A 8 -6.88 2.41 9.91
C ILE A 8 -6.50 0.95 10.20
N ASP A 9 -5.23 0.59 10.03
CA ASP A 9 -4.74 -0.80 10.02
C ASP A 9 -3.68 -1.03 11.11
N ARG A 10 -3.85 -0.40 12.28
CA ARG A 10 -2.82 -0.42 13.34
C ARG A 10 -2.40 -1.84 13.75
N GLU A 11 -3.34 -2.77 13.82
CA GLU A 11 -3.08 -4.18 14.19
C GLU A 11 -2.23 -4.88 13.13
N PHE A 12 -2.52 -4.67 11.84
CA PHE A 12 -1.72 -5.22 10.74
C PHE A 12 -0.25 -4.81 10.87
N PHE A 13 0.03 -3.52 11.12
CA PHE A 13 1.39 -3.01 11.26
C PHE A 13 2.04 -3.33 12.61
N ALA A 14 1.27 -3.74 13.63
CA ALA A 14 1.83 -4.21 14.90
C ALA A 14 2.40 -5.63 14.76
N GLU A 15 1.82 -6.44 13.88
CA GLU A 15 2.23 -7.83 13.65
C GLU A 15 3.21 -7.98 12.48
N HIS A 16 3.19 -7.04 11.52
CA HIS A 16 4.09 -7.07 10.38
C HIS A 16 5.40 -6.34 10.67
N ASP A 17 6.50 -7.09 10.62
CA ASP A 17 7.83 -6.49 10.58
C ASP A 17 7.98 -5.70 9.27
N GLU A 18 8.22 -4.40 9.33
CA GLU A 18 8.47 -3.55 8.15
C GLU A 18 9.96 -3.44 7.82
N SER A 19 10.85 -4.05 8.61
CA SER A 19 12.30 -3.98 8.42
C SER A 19 12.77 -4.60 7.09
N TRP A 20 11.95 -5.45 6.46
CA TRP A 20 12.19 -5.94 5.11
C TRP A 20 12.08 -4.85 4.03
N THR A 21 11.45 -3.71 4.33
CA THR A 21 11.40 -2.54 3.44
C THR A 21 12.59 -1.59 3.61
N ASP A 22 13.44 -1.82 4.63
CA ASP A 22 14.65 -1.02 4.85
C ASP A 22 15.70 -1.35 3.79
N ILE A 23 15.68 -0.58 2.70
CA ILE A 23 16.64 -0.70 1.59
C ILE A 23 18.08 -0.61 2.08
N GLY A 24 18.39 0.23 3.07
CA GLY A 24 19.74 0.36 3.61
C GLY A 24 20.20 -0.86 4.41
N ARG A 25 19.29 -1.57 5.07
CA ARG A 25 19.57 -2.87 5.70
C ARG A 25 19.77 -3.96 4.65
N ILE A 26 18.89 -4.04 3.66
CA ILE A 26 18.98 -5.01 2.55
C ILE A 26 20.33 -4.85 1.84
N ARG A 27 20.69 -3.62 1.49
CA ARG A 27 21.95 -3.27 0.84
C ARG A 27 23.17 -3.81 1.59
N ARG A 28 23.25 -3.52 2.89
CA ARG A 28 24.37 -3.98 3.75
C ARG A 28 24.46 -5.50 3.83
N LEU A 29 23.33 -6.20 3.86
CA LEU A 29 23.31 -7.67 3.85
C LEU A 29 23.81 -8.22 2.50
N LEU A 30 23.35 -7.65 1.38
CA LEU A 30 23.80 -8.06 0.05
C LEU A 30 25.30 -7.83 -0.14
N GLU A 31 25.80 -6.65 0.24
CA GLU A 31 27.24 -6.33 0.17
C GLU A 31 28.07 -7.27 1.06
N ALA A 32 27.58 -7.63 2.26
CA ALA A 32 28.24 -8.57 3.16
C ALA A 32 28.33 -10.00 2.58
N GLU A 33 27.35 -10.40 1.77
CA GLU A 33 27.34 -11.67 1.03
C GLU A 33 28.13 -11.59 -0.29
N GLY A 34 28.82 -10.47 -0.57
CA GLY A 34 29.68 -10.30 -1.74
C GLY A 34 28.95 -9.87 -3.01
N VAL A 35 27.69 -9.42 -2.91
CA VAL A 35 26.95 -8.85 -4.04
C VAL A 35 27.50 -7.47 -4.38
N GLN A 36 27.83 -7.27 -5.65
CA GLN A 36 28.20 -5.95 -6.17
C GLN A 36 26.95 -5.21 -6.67
N ILE A 37 26.67 -4.06 -6.07
CA ILE A 37 25.59 -3.17 -6.48
C ILE A 37 26.14 -2.19 -7.50
N ILE A 38 25.57 -2.18 -8.71
CA ILE A 38 26.06 -1.38 -9.84
C ILE A 38 25.39 -0.01 -9.87
N GLU A 39 24.08 0.04 -9.59
CA GLU A 39 23.29 1.26 -9.60
C GLU A 39 22.15 1.15 -8.58
N GLU A 40 21.85 2.26 -7.91
CA GLU A 40 20.71 2.41 -7.03
C GLU A 40 19.79 3.49 -7.59
N GLY A 41 18.48 3.22 -7.59
CA GLY A 41 17.49 4.13 -8.12
C GLY A 41 16.11 3.86 -7.54
N VAL A 42 15.22 4.84 -7.71
CA VAL A 42 13.80 4.69 -7.38
C VAL A 42 13.08 4.37 -8.67
N LEU A 43 12.38 3.24 -8.70
CA LEU A 43 11.42 2.94 -9.74
C LEU A 43 10.06 3.42 -9.26
N ASP A 44 9.50 4.42 -9.93
CA ASP A 44 8.14 4.89 -9.68
C ASP A 44 7.16 3.87 -10.29
N VAL A 45 6.91 2.80 -9.54
CA VAL A 45 5.93 1.78 -9.92
C VAL A 45 4.57 2.25 -9.40
N PRO A 46 3.55 2.40 -10.25
CA PRO A 46 2.21 2.68 -9.75
C PRO A 46 1.80 1.57 -8.77
N PRO A 47 1.08 1.91 -7.70
CA PRO A 47 0.67 0.92 -6.73
C PRO A 47 -0.08 -0.22 -7.41
N TRP A 48 0.34 -1.45 -7.15
CA TRP A 48 -0.31 -2.62 -7.72
C TRP A 48 -1.71 -2.78 -7.10
N PRO A 49 -2.73 -3.21 -7.86
CA PRO A 49 -4.13 -3.27 -7.40
C PRO A 49 -4.36 -4.09 -6.12
N ASP A 50 -3.48 -5.06 -5.86
CA ASP A 50 -3.43 -5.94 -4.70
C ASP A 50 -2.71 -5.33 -3.48
N THR A 51 -1.95 -4.25 -3.67
CA THR A 51 -1.20 -3.55 -2.60
C THR A 51 -1.91 -2.29 -2.08
N VAL A 52 -2.90 -1.78 -2.83
CA VAL A 52 -3.72 -0.63 -2.42
C VAL A 52 -5.01 -1.04 -1.73
N MET A 53 -5.38 -0.25 -0.72
CA MET A 53 -6.69 -0.37 -0.10
C MET A 53 -7.69 0.46 -0.91
N PRO A 54 -8.81 -0.14 -1.37
CA PRO A 54 -9.89 0.59 -2.03
C PRO A 54 -10.38 1.80 -1.21
N ALA A 55 -10.71 2.92 -1.86
CA ALA A 55 -11.20 4.12 -1.17
C ALA A 55 -12.49 3.87 -0.36
N ASN A 56 -13.40 3.04 -0.85
CA ASN A 56 -14.62 2.66 -0.12
C ASN A 56 -14.31 1.85 1.15
N GLU A 57 -13.28 1.00 1.12
CA GLU A 57 -12.81 0.23 2.26
C GLU A 57 -12.19 1.13 3.33
N VAL A 58 -11.43 2.16 2.91
CA VAL A 58 -10.94 3.23 3.80
C VAL A 58 -12.11 3.93 4.50
N LEU A 59 -13.13 4.36 3.75
CA LEU A 59 -14.28 5.08 4.31
C LEU A 59 -15.07 4.22 5.30
N LYS A 60 -15.27 2.93 4.99
CA LYS A 60 -15.91 1.98 5.90
C LYS A 60 -15.16 1.85 7.22
N ARG A 61 -13.82 1.72 7.17
CA ARG A 61 -12.97 1.62 8.37
C ARG A 61 -12.93 2.90 9.19
N LEU A 62 -13.15 4.06 8.56
CA LEU A 62 -13.33 5.35 9.24
C LEU A 62 -14.75 5.56 9.78
N GLY A 63 -15.66 4.59 9.61
CA GLY A 63 -17.04 4.66 10.10
C GLY A 63 -17.99 5.48 9.24
N ILE A 64 -17.58 5.89 8.04
CA ILE A 64 -18.42 6.62 7.08
C ILE A 64 -19.22 5.62 6.26
N ARG A 65 -20.55 5.62 6.43
CA ARG A 65 -21.48 4.78 5.66
C ARG A 65 -22.36 5.67 4.79
N SER A 66 -22.23 5.57 3.47
CA SER A 66 -23.05 6.31 2.51
C SER A 66 -23.40 5.41 1.33
N GLN A 67 -24.70 5.19 1.11
CA GLN A 67 -25.21 4.38 0.00
C GLN A 67 -24.77 4.93 -1.37
N ALA A 68 -24.78 6.26 -1.54
CA ALA A 68 -24.35 6.91 -2.78
C ALA A 68 -22.85 6.70 -3.10
N LEU A 69 -21.99 6.60 -2.07
CA LEU A 69 -20.57 6.28 -2.24
C LEU A 69 -20.38 4.79 -2.52
N GLU A 70 -21.15 3.90 -1.90
CA GLU A 70 -21.09 2.46 -2.19
C GLU A 70 -21.46 2.16 -3.65
N GLU A 71 -22.50 2.80 -4.19
CA GLU A 71 -22.91 2.66 -5.60
C GLU A 71 -21.85 3.18 -6.59
N GLN A 72 -21.04 4.17 -6.21
CA GLN A 72 -19.94 4.65 -7.06
C GLN A 72 -18.78 3.64 -7.18
N PHE A 73 -18.61 2.79 -6.17
CA PHE A 73 -17.52 1.80 -6.09
C PHE A 73 -18.01 0.35 -6.24
N THR A 74 -19.31 0.10 -6.50
CA THR A 74 -19.90 -1.25 -6.68
C THR A 74 -21.04 -1.23 -7.71
N GLY A 75 -21.05 -2.17 -8.68
CA GLY A 75 -22.13 -2.34 -9.67
C GLY A 75 -21.65 -2.54 -11.12
N ASP A 76 -22.58 -2.86 -12.03
CA ASP A 76 -22.34 -3.17 -13.46
C ASP A 76 -21.80 -1.99 -14.30
N GLY A 77 -21.80 -0.77 -13.74
CA GLY A 77 -21.27 0.45 -14.37
C GLY A 77 -19.87 0.86 -13.89
N TRP A 78 -19.23 0.06 -13.02
CA TRP A 78 -17.92 0.38 -12.49
C TRP A 78 -16.84 0.28 -13.58
N GLN A 79 -16.17 1.41 -13.86
CA GLN A 79 -14.98 1.45 -14.71
C GLN A 79 -13.72 1.45 -13.84
N TRP A 80 -12.89 0.43 -14.03
CA TRP A 80 -11.58 0.35 -13.40
C TRP A 80 -10.67 1.48 -13.91
N SER A 81 -10.05 2.23 -13.00
CA SER A 81 -9.04 3.24 -13.31
C SER A 81 -8.01 3.29 -12.19
N THR A 82 -6.72 3.29 -12.55
CA THR A 82 -5.59 3.42 -11.62
C THR A 82 -5.67 4.68 -10.75
N MET A 83 -6.37 5.73 -11.21
CA MET A 83 -6.56 6.99 -10.47
C MET A 83 -7.76 6.97 -9.50
N ALA A 84 -8.63 5.96 -9.62
CA ALA A 84 -9.84 5.81 -8.80
C ALA A 84 -9.66 4.81 -7.64
N TYR A 85 -8.44 4.29 -7.47
CA TYR A 85 -8.01 3.42 -6.37
C TYR A 85 -6.86 4.04 -5.59
#